data_AF-A0A9W6N587-F1
#
_entry.id   AF-A0A9W6N587-F1
#
_cell.length_a   1.000
_cell.length_b   1.000
_cell.length_c   1.000
_cell.angle_alpha   90.00
_cell.angle_beta   90.00
_cell.angle_gamma   90.00
#
_symmetry.space_group_name_H-M   'P 1'
#
loop_
_entity.id
_entity.type
_entity.pdbx_description
1 polymer ?
#
loop_
_entity_poly.entity_id
_entity_poly.type
_entity_poly.pdbx_seq_one_letter_code
_entity_poly.pdbx_strand_id
1 'polypeptide(L)'
;MGKVAERDAGDTPLYLSDAEIGAKVLGRARAREWSAIAPLLEARGLPTIHPVMGGRYWPAVKRFFDVDAGLEPPTKTVRPAGAIEDAGAWRATKKRA
;
A
#
# COMPACT_ATOMS: atom_id res chain seq x y z
N MET A 1 -2.38 28.16 5.63
CA MET A 1 -1.37 27.21 5.12
C MET A 1 -0.82 26.39 6.27
N GLY A 2 -1.14 25.10 6.36
CA GLY A 2 -0.70 24.22 7.44
C GLY A 2 0.79 23.88 7.32
N LYS A 3 1.57 24.26 8.33
CA LYS A 3 2.98 23.90 8.49
C LYS A 3 3.07 22.37 8.57
N VAL A 4 3.61 21.71 7.54
CA VAL A 4 3.89 20.27 7.60
C VAL A 4 4.95 20.07 8.68
N ALA A 5 4.49 19.59 9.82
CA ALA A 5 5.30 19.33 10.99
C ALA A 5 6.46 18.42 10.59
N GLU A 6 7.66 18.87 10.93
CA GLU A 6 8.80 18.00 11.20
C GLU A 6 8.32 17.01 12.27
N ARG A 7 7.82 15.83 11.85
CA ARG A 7 7.38 14.80 12.77
C ARG A 7 8.60 13.97 13.16
N ASP A 8 8.89 13.95 14.45
CA ASP A 8 9.84 13.05 15.10
C ASP A 8 9.80 11.65 14.49
N ALA A 9 10.97 11.05 14.33
CA ALA A 9 11.22 9.79 13.63
C ALA A 9 10.46 8.56 14.16
N GLY A 10 9.57 8.70 15.16
CA GLY A 10 8.85 7.60 15.81
C GLY A 10 7.43 7.32 15.29
N ASP A 11 6.69 8.30 14.76
CA ASP A 11 5.28 8.13 14.39
C ASP A 11 5.04 8.51 12.92
N THR A 12 5.33 7.57 12.01
CA THR A 12 4.97 7.74 10.60
C THR A 12 3.52 7.27 10.41
N PRO A 13 2.62 8.13 9.89
CA PRO A 13 1.25 7.72 9.65
C PRO A 13 1.19 6.57 8.64
N LEU A 14 0.20 5.68 8.81
CA LEU A 14 0.05 4.48 7.97
C LEU A 14 -0.20 4.80 6.50
N TYR A 15 -0.89 5.91 6.22
CA TYR A 15 -1.15 6.39 4.87
C TYR A 15 -0.40 7.71 4.67
N LEU A 16 0.45 7.73 3.65
CA LEU A 16 1.24 8.90 3.28
C LEU A 16 0.80 9.42 1.92
N SER A 17 0.82 10.73 1.77
CA SER A 17 0.66 11.37 0.46
C SER A 17 1.88 11.10 -0.43
N ASP A 18 1.73 11.30 -1.75
CA ASP A 18 2.83 11.14 -2.70
C ASP A 18 4.01 12.07 -2.41
N ALA A 19 3.75 13.29 -1.91
CA ALA A 19 4.81 14.21 -1.51
C ALA A 19 5.61 13.67 -0.31
N GLU A 20 4.93 13.07 0.67
CA GLU A 20 5.57 12.50 1.86
C GLU A 20 6.33 11.21 1.52
N ILE A 21 5.78 10.34 0.67
CA ILE A 21 6.50 9.15 0.20
C ILE A 21 7.71 9.54 -0.63
N GLY A 22 7.56 10.49 -1.57
CA GLY A 22 8.68 10.99 -2.35
C GLY A 22 9.80 11.53 -1.47
N ALA A 23 9.46 12.28 -0.41
CA ALA A 23 10.45 12.78 0.54
C ALA A 23 11.13 11.67 1.34
N LYS A 24 10.43 10.58 1.70
CA LYS A 24 11.01 9.44 2.43
C LYS A 24 11.86 8.52 1.56
N VAL A 25 11.44 8.27 0.31
CA VAL A 25 12.10 7.32 -0.60
C VAL A 25 13.25 7.98 -1.34
N LEU A 26 13.03 9.18 -1.88
CA LEU A 26 14.00 9.87 -2.75
C LEU A 26 14.73 11.02 -2.04
N GLY A 27 14.28 11.39 -0.84
CA GLY A 27 14.75 12.58 -0.12
C GLY A 27 14.01 13.85 -0.55
N ARG A 28 14.05 14.88 0.32
CA ARG A 28 13.33 16.16 0.11
C ARG A 28 13.66 16.84 -1.23
N ALA A 29 14.90 16.74 -1.71
CA ALA A 29 15.33 17.37 -2.96
C ALA A 29 14.66 16.76 -4.21
N ARG A 30 14.31 15.48 -4.15
CA ARG A 30 13.79 14.69 -5.28
C ARG A 30 12.34 14.26 -5.10
N ALA A 31 11.69 14.70 -4.02
CA ALA A 31 10.31 14.32 -3.70
C ALA A 31 9.33 14.59 -4.86
N ARG A 32 9.56 15.65 -5.63
CA ARG A 32 8.76 16.00 -6.82
C ARG A 32 8.82 14.97 -7.95
N GLU A 33 9.91 14.21 -8.05
CA GLU A 33 10.08 13.19 -9.10
C GLU A 33 9.20 11.96 -8.83
N TRP A 34 8.76 11.78 -7.58
CA TRP A 34 7.93 10.66 -7.18
C TRP A 34 6.64 10.54 -8.00
N SER A 35 6.01 11.65 -8.37
CA SER A 35 4.78 11.62 -9.19
C SER A 35 4.97 11.01 -10.57
N ALA A 36 6.18 11.10 -11.14
CA ALA A 36 6.52 10.47 -12.43
C ALA A 36 6.98 9.01 -12.25
N ILE A 37 7.61 8.69 -11.12
CA ILE A 37 8.16 7.37 -10.82
C ILE A 37 7.07 6.41 -10.33
N ALA A 38 6.15 6.89 -9.50
CA ALA A 38 5.14 6.06 -8.84
C ALA A 38 4.28 5.27 -9.84
N PRO A 39 3.76 5.84 -10.95
CA PRO A 39 2.99 5.06 -11.94
C PRO A 39 3.78 3.92 -12.59
N LEU A 40 5.09 4.11 -12.80
CA LEU A 40 5.98 3.07 -13.35
C LEU A 40 6.18 1.92 -12.36
N LEU A 41 6.28 2.26 -11.06
CA LEU A 41 6.40 1.28 -9.99
C LEU A 41 5.07 0.59 -9.68
N GLU A 42 3.93 1.27 -9.83
CA GLU A 42 2.59 0.66 -9.71
C GLU A 42 2.40 -0.46 -10.72
N ALA A 43 2.87 -0.28 -11.96
CA ALA A 43 2.88 -1.33 -12.98
C ALA A 43 3.73 -2.55 -12.57
N ARG A 44 4.69 -2.38 -11.66
CA ARG A 44 5.53 -3.44 -11.10
C ARG A 44 5.00 -4.01 -9.78
N GLY A 45 3.88 -3.49 -9.26
CA GLY A 45 3.26 -3.97 -8.02
C GLY A 45 3.42 -3.04 -6.80
N LEU A 46 3.87 -1.80 -6.99
CA LEU A 46 3.82 -0.80 -5.92
C LEU A 46 2.35 -0.51 -5.53
N PRO A 47 2.04 -0.36 -4.22
CA PRO A 47 0.71 0.02 -3.77
C PRO A 47 0.23 1.35 -4.36
N THR A 48 -0.98 1.36 -4.91
CA THR A 48 -1.67 2.56 -5.42
C THR A 48 -2.23 3.43 -4.28
N ILE A 49 -2.71 4.63 -4.63
CA ILE A 49 -3.38 5.52 -3.68
C ILE A 49 -4.71 4.89 -3.24
N HIS A 50 -4.93 4.79 -1.93
CA HIS A 50 -6.17 4.27 -1.39
C HIS A 50 -7.31 5.30 -1.57
N PRO A 51 -8.44 4.94 -2.19
CA PRO A 51 -9.47 5.91 -2.59
C PRO A 51 -10.13 6.61 -1.38
N VAL A 52 -10.28 5.91 -0.26
CA VAL A 52 -10.89 6.48 0.96
C VAL A 52 -9.88 7.25 1.83
N MET A 53 -8.63 6.80 1.88
CA MET A 53 -7.63 7.36 2.80
C MET A 53 -6.82 8.48 2.13
N GLY A 54 -6.87 8.60 0.81
CA GLY A 54 -6.17 9.64 0.04
C GLY A 54 -4.65 9.51 0.04
N GLY A 55 -4.11 8.38 0.51
CA GLY A 55 -2.67 8.11 0.63
C GLY A 55 -2.32 6.68 0.29
N ARG A 56 -1.02 6.43 0.15
CA ARG A 56 -0.45 5.10 -0.06
C ARG A 56 -0.10 4.47 1.28
N TYR A 57 -0.35 3.17 1.41
CA TYR A 57 -0.05 2.42 2.62
C TYR A 57 1.47 2.24 2.76
N TRP A 58 2.07 2.97 3.69
CA TRP A 58 3.53 3.05 3.86
C TRP A 58 4.19 1.70 4.14
N PRO A 59 3.66 0.82 5.01
CA PRO A 59 4.30 -0.47 5.26
C PRO A 59 4.42 -1.34 4.00
N ALA A 60 3.44 -1.29 3.09
CA ALA A 60 3.53 -2.03 1.83
C ALA A 60 4.50 -1.38 0.83
N VAL A 61 4.59 -0.05 0.81
CA VAL A 61 5.62 0.65 0.00
C VAL A 61 7.02 0.31 0.50
N LYS A 62 7.24 0.31 1.82
CA LYS A 62 8.52 -0.10 2.40
C LYS A 62 8.86 -1.54 2.01
N ARG A 63 7.90 -2.46 2.19
CA ARG A 63 8.07 -3.87 1.82
C ARG A 63 8.40 -4.05 0.34
N PHE A 64 7.78 -3.30 -0.56
CA PHE A 64 8.09 -3.36 -1.99
C PHE A 64 9.59 -3.12 -2.25
N PHE A 65 10.17 -2.10 -1.60
CA PHE A 65 11.59 -1.82 -1.71
C PHE A 65 12.46 -2.80 -0.92
N ASP A 66 12.01 -3.31 0.22
CA ASP A 66 12.72 -4.36 0.96
C ASP A 66 12.84 -5.64 0.11
N VAL A 67 11.79 -6.01 -0.65
CA VAL A 67 11.82 -7.13 -1.60
C VAL A 67 12.75 -6.85 -2.79
N ASP A 68 12.67 -5.65 -3.38
CA ASP A 68 13.54 -5.25 -4.51
C ASP A 68 15.02 -5.23 -4.10
N ALA A 69 15.32 -4.84 -2.85
CA ALA A 69 16.64 -4.88 -2.24
C ALA A 69 17.09 -6.28 -1.78
N GLY A 70 16.22 -7.29 -1.86
CA GLY A 70 16.51 -8.66 -1.43
C GLY A 70 16.54 -8.86 0.09
N LEU A 71 16.00 -7.92 0.88
CA LEU A 71 15.87 -8.02 2.33
C LEU A 71 14.69 -8.89 2.76
N GLU A 72 13.64 -8.96 1.94
CA GLU A 72 12.49 -9.82 2.16
C GLU A 72 12.17 -10.68 0.92
N PRO A 73 11.67 -11.91 1.11
CA PRO A 73 11.16 -12.69 -0.02
C PRO A 73 9.86 -12.05 -0.56
N PRO A 74 9.62 -12.12 -1.88
CA PRO A 74 8.37 -11.66 -2.46
C PRO A 74 7.21 -12.41 -1.81
N THR A 75 6.23 -11.67 -1.28
CA THR A 75 4.99 -12.29 -0.79
C THR A 75 4.30 -12.93 -1.99
N LYS A 76 4.34 -14.25 -2.07
CA LYS A 76 3.28 -14.99 -2.76
C LYS A 76 2.06 -14.84 -1.86
N THR A 77 1.02 -14.16 -2.33
CA THR A 77 -0.31 -14.33 -1.74
C THR A 77 -0.67 -15.80 -1.90
N VAL A 78 -0.34 -16.60 -0.89
CA VAL A 78 -0.85 -17.96 -0.77
C VAL A 78 -2.30 -17.77 -0.39
N ARG A 79 -3.21 -17.99 -1.35
CA ARG A 79 -4.61 -18.24 -1.02
C ARG A 79 -4.59 -19.36 0.04
N PRO A 80 -5.14 -19.16 1.25
CA PRO A 80 -5.12 -20.21 2.26
C PRO A 80 -5.71 -21.47 1.63
N ALA A 81 -4.96 -22.56 1.66
CA ALA A 81 -5.40 -23.85 1.15
C ALA A 81 -6.57 -24.31 2.04
N GLY A 82 -7.79 -23.97 1.63
CA GLY A 82 -9.00 -24.13 2.44
C GLY A 82 -10.05 -23.04 2.30
N ALA A 83 -9.88 -22.01 1.46
CA ALA A 83 -10.98 -21.12 1.08
C ALA A 83 -12.00 -21.89 0.21
N ILE A 84 -12.85 -22.68 0.86
CA ILE A 84 -14.09 -23.21 0.32
C ILE A 84 -15.01 -22.01 0.09
N GLU A 85 -15.11 -21.58 -1.16
CA GLU A 85 -16.16 -20.70 -1.62
C GLU A 85 -17.46 -21.50 -1.68
N ASP A 86 -18.09 -21.77 -0.53
CA ASP A 86 -19.42 -22.36 -0.46
C ASP A 86 -20.48 -21.33 -0.91
N ALA A 87 -20.46 -20.99 -2.20
CA ALA A 87 -21.45 -20.16 -2.87
C ALA A 87 -22.88 -20.75 -2.79
N GLY A 88 -23.03 -22.00 -2.34
CA GLY A 88 -24.31 -22.68 -2.11
C GLY A 88 -25.05 -22.27 -0.83
N ALA A 89 -24.36 -21.71 0.18
CA ALA A 89 -24.97 -21.42 1.49
C ALA A 89 -26.01 -20.29 1.44
N TRP A 90 -25.93 -19.37 0.47
CA TRP A 90 -26.87 -18.25 0.33
C TRP A 90 -28.24 -18.66 -0.25
N ARG A 91 -28.32 -19.78 -0.98
CA ARG A 91 -29.56 -20.19 -1.65
C ARG A 91 -30.52 -20.98 -0.76
N ALA A 92 -30.07 -21.46 0.40
CA ALA A 92 -30.88 -22.28 1.30
C ALA A 92 -31.82 -21.47 2.20
N THR A 93 -31.59 -20.17 2.39
CA THR A 93 -32.36 -19.32 3.31
C THR A 93 -33.67 -18.76 2.73
N LYS A 94 -33.97 -19.00 1.45
CA LYS A 94 -35.18 -18.44 0.79
C LYS A 94 -36.35 -19.42 0.61
N LYS A 95 -36.33 -20.57 1.29
CA LYS A 95 -37.39 -21.59 1.16
C LYS A 95 -37.92 -22.14 2.49
N ARG A 96 -38.07 -21.31 3.53
CA ARG A 96 -38.99 -21.60 4.65
C ARG A 96 -39.48 -20.30 5.29
N ALA A 97 -40.59 -19.76 4.78
CA ALA A 97 -41.62 -19.00 5.50
C ALA A 97 -42.80 -18.81 4.54
#